data_AF-F6K5U9-F1
#
_entry.id   AF-F6K5U9-F1
#
_cell.length_a   1.000
_cell.length_b   1.000
_cell.length_c   1.000
_cell.angle_alpha   90.00
_cell.angle_beta   90.00
_cell.angle_gamma   90.00
#
_symmetry.space_group_name_H-M   'P 1'
#
loop_
_entity.id
_entity.type
_entity.pdbx_description
1 polymer ?
#
loop_
_entity_poly.entity_id
_entity_poly.type
_entity_poly.pdbx_seq_one_letter_code
_entity_poly.pdbx_strand_id
1 'polypeptide(L)'
;KGGFNKVLQSIESIAVRYGAKFNYNSDVREIMVDDKGVATGIRLGNGDMVTSDIVICNADLVYAYNSLLPKTSYAKTLGNKELTSSSISFYWSMNTVVWQLQAHNVFLAKDYRESFDQIFKDLTMPEEPSFYVNVPSRIDPTAAPDGRDTIVVLIPTGHISDRVNVDLDLLVKRARNQVIETLEKRLKITDFRSMIDNEIVNDPRTWQNKFNL
;
A
#
# COMPACT_ATOMS: atom_id res chain seq x y z
N LYS A 1 5.86 8.61 19.53
CA LYS A 1 5.12 9.80 19.08
C LYS A 1 5.54 10.16 17.65
N GLY A 2 4.58 10.43 16.77
CA GLY A 2 4.76 10.72 15.34
C GLY A 2 4.57 9.52 14.38
N GLY A 3 4.14 8.35 14.88
CA GLY A 3 3.95 7.14 14.07
C GLY A 3 5.18 6.67 13.26
N PHE A 4 4.95 5.81 12.27
CA PHE A 4 6.02 5.25 11.41
C PHE A 4 6.73 6.32 10.56
N ASN A 5 6.03 7.38 10.19
CA ASN A 5 6.60 8.52 9.45
C ASN A 5 7.79 9.14 10.20
N LYS A 6 7.74 9.17 11.55
CA LYS A 6 8.85 9.72 12.33
C LYS A 6 10.16 8.93 12.18
N VAL A 7 10.07 7.62 11.93
CA VAL A 7 11.24 6.78 11.64
C VAL A 7 11.87 7.20 10.32
N LEU A 8 11.05 7.38 9.27
CA LEU A 8 11.52 7.84 7.96
C LEU A 8 12.17 9.22 8.03
N GLN A 9 11.54 10.17 8.71
CA GLN A 9 12.11 11.51 8.94
C GLN A 9 13.44 11.46 9.70
N SER A 10 13.59 10.51 10.63
CA SER A 10 14.84 10.34 11.38
C SER A 10 15.95 9.79 10.50
N ILE A 11 15.64 8.82 9.63
CA ILE A 11 16.59 8.28 8.65
C ILE A 11 17.02 9.37 7.67
N GLU A 12 16.06 10.14 7.12
CA GLU A 12 16.34 11.26 6.23
C GLU A 12 17.25 12.30 6.91
N SER A 13 16.91 12.70 8.14
CA SER A 13 17.72 13.65 8.91
C SER A 13 19.15 13.16 9.14
N ILE A 14 19.34 11.86 9.42
CA ILE A 14 20.67 11.26 9.51
C ILE A 14 21.39 11.38 8.16
N ALA A 15 20.76 10.96 7.06
CA ALA A 15 21.35 10.98 5.73
C ALA A 15 21.77 12.41 5.32
N VAL A 16 20.92 13.41 5.55
CA VAL A 16 21.22 14.82 5.26
C VAL A 16 22.42 15.32 6.06
N ARG A 17 22.56 14.93 7.33
CA ARG A 17 23.75 15.28 8.14
C ARG A 17 25.05 14.71 7.59
N TYR A 18 24.99 13.60 6.85
CA TYR A 18 26.12 13.01 6.15
C TYR A 18 26.23 13.47 4.68
N GLY A 19 25.51 14.53 4.30
CA GLY A 19 25.65 15.17 2.99
C GLY A 19 24.72 14.65 1.90
N ALA A 20 23.79 13.73 2.22
CA ALA A 20 22.78 13.31 1.25
C ALA A 20 21.85 14.46 0.87
N LYS A 21 21.44 14.51 -0.40
CA LYS A 21 20.47 15.47 -0.92
C LYS A 21 19.21 14.73 -1.37
N PHE A 22 18.05 15.23 -0.96
CA PHE A 22 16.76 14.70 -1.37
C PHE A 22 16.11 15.66 -2.36
N ASN A 23 15.87 15.19 -3.58
CA ASN A 23 15.15 15.94 -4.61
C ASN A 23 13.75 15.33 -4.75
N TYR A 24 12.78 15.91 -4.04
CA TYR A 24 11.39 15.49 -4.13
C TYR A 24 10.73 16.00 -5.41
N ASN A 25 9.58 15.42 -5.78
CA ASN A 25 8.82 15.79 -6.99
C ASN A 25 9.68 15.77 -8.27
N SER A 26 10.68 14.88 -8.30
CA SER A 26 11.68 14.77 -9.36
C SER A 26 11.64 13.36 -9.94
N ASP A 27 10.52 13.03 -10.60
CA ASP A 27 10.28 11.69 -11.14
C ASP A 27 11.41 11.27 -12.09
N VAL A 28 12.02 10.12 -11.83
CA VAL A 28 12.98 9.50 -12.75
C VAL A 28 12.22 8.82 -13.88
N ARG A 29 12.56 9.14 -15.13
CA ARG A 29 11.97 8.52 -16.34
C ARG A 29 12.91 7.54 -17.03
N GLU A 30 14.21 7.65 -16.79
CA GLU A 30 15.21 6.81 -17.42
C GLU A 30 16.42 6.65 -16.50
N ILE A 31 16.95 5.43 -16.43
CA ILE A 31 18.32 5.17 -15.99
C ILE A 31 19.17 5.11 -17.26
N MET A 32 20.06 6.09 -17.40
CA MET A 32 20.91 6.22 -18.57
C MET A 32 22.01 5.16 -18.50
N VAL A 33 22.25 4.45 -19.60
CA VAL A 33 23.31 3.45 -19.73
C VAL A 33 24.15 3.72 -20.97
N ASP A 34 25.45 3.45 -20.89
CA ASP A 34 26.35 3.55 -22.04
C ASP A 34 26.26 2.33 -22.98
N ASP A 35 27.05 2.36 -24.05
CA ASP A 35 27.17 1.31 -25.06
C ASP A 35 27.72 -0.02 -24.51
N LYS A 36 28.34 0.01 -23.33
CA LYS A 36 28.83 -1.18 -22.62
C LYS A 36 27.83 -1.70 -21.58
N GLY A 37 26.69 -1.03 -21.42
CA GLY A 37 25.64 -1.38 -20.47
C GLY A 37 25.91 -0.89 -19.04
N VAL A 38 26.82 0.05 -18.84
CA VAL A 38 27.12 0.65 -17.54
C VAL A 38 26.18 1.83 -17.28
N ALA A 39 25.57 1.89 -16.11
CA ALA A 39 24.74 3.02 -15.72
C ALA A 39 25.60 4.30 -15.55
N THR A 40 25.15 5.40 -16.15
CA THR A 40 25.87 6.69 -16.15
C THR A 40 25.10 7.81 -15.44
N GLY A 41 23.86 7.56 -15.03
CA GLY A 41 23.02 8.52 -14.36
C GLY A 41 21.53 8.28 -14.58
N ILE A 42 20.74 9.32 -14.39
CA ILE A 42 19.28 9.32 -14.57
C ILE A 42 18.81 10.51 -15.40
N ARG A 43 17.69 10.31 -16.11
CA ARG A 43 16.92 11.38 -16.74
C ARG A 43 15.63 11.60 -15.96
N LEU A 44 15.35 12.85 -15.63
CA LEU A 44 14.15 13.28 -14.93
C LEU A 44 12.98 13.53 -15.89
N GLY A 45 11.77 13.62 -15.35
CA GLY A 45 10.54 13.88 -16.12
C GLY A 45 10.52 15.20 -16.88
N ASN A 46 11.30 16.19 -16.45
CA ASN A 46 11.46 17.47 -17.14
C ASN A 46 12.54 17.42 -18.25
N GLY A 47 13.22 16.29 -18.43
CA GLY A 47 14.29 16.10 -19.41
C GLY A 47 15.70 16.31 -18.86
N ASP A 48 15.85 16.87 -17.64
CA ASP A 48 17.15 17.09 -17.01
C ASP A 48 17.91 15.78 -16.80
N MET A 49 19.22 15.86 -16.94
CA MET A 49 20.13 14.74 -16.75
C MET A 49 20.97 14.93 -15.51
N VAL A 50 21.03 13.90 -14.67
CA VAL A 50 21.89 13.85 -13.49
C VAL A 50 22.87 12.69 -13.66
N THR A 51 24.15 13.01 -13.80
CA THR A 51 25.21 12.00 -13.97
C THR A 51 25.72 11.48 -12.64
N SER A 52 26.09 10.21 -12.58
CA SER A 52 26.62 9.56 -11.37
C SER A 52 27.42 8.30 -11.72
N ASP A 53 28.43 8.00 -10.92
CA ASP A 53 29.22 6.75 -11.07
C ASP A 53 28.43 5.50 -10.65
N ILE A 54 27.44 5.66 -9.76
CA ILE A 54 26.62 4.57 -9.23
C ILE A 54 25.17 5.00 -9.19
N VAL A 55 24.28 4.15 -9.73
CA VAL A 55 22.83 4.29 -9.63
C VAL A 55 22.28 3.11 -8.82
N ILE A 56 21.60 3.42 -7.69
CA ILE A 56 20.86 2.43 -6.90
C ILE A 56 19.37 2.68 -7.15
N CYS A 57 18.69 1.70 -7.77
CA CYS A 57 17.26 1.77 -8.03
C CYS A 57 16.48 1.04 -6.93
N ASN A 58 15.65 1.79 -6.20
CA ASN A 58 14.74 1.26 -5.19
C ASN A 58 13.27 1.28 -5.66
N ALA A 59 13.03 1.45 -6.96
CA ALA A 59 11.71 1.29 -7.55
C ALA A 59 11.36 -0.21 -7.67
N ASP A 60 10.07 -0.51 -7.90
CA ASP A 60 9.65 -1.89 -8.19
C ASP A 60 10.48 -2.51 -9.31
N LEU A 61 10.83 -3.79 -9.17
CA LEU A 61 11.72 -4.48 -10.09
C LEU A 61 11.12 -4.59 -11.50
N VAL A 62 9.85 -4.97 -11.60
CA VAL A 62 9.16 -5.11 -12.89
C VAL A 62 9.05 -3.74 -13.54
N TYR A 63 8.68 -2.71 -12.78
CA TYR A 63 8.62 -1.33 -13.26
C TYR A 63 9.99 -0.83 -13.76
N ALA A 64 11.05 -0.99 -12.96
CA ALA A 64 12.38 -0.51 -13.29
C ALA A 64 12.89 -1.12 -14.61
N TYR A 65 12.75 -2.43 -14.79
CA TYR A 65 13.22 -3.13 -15.99
C TYR A 65 12.37 -2.84 -17.24
N ASN A 66 11.08 -2.53 -17.09
CA ASN A 66 10.19 -2.30 -18.23
C ASN A 66 10.04 -0.83 -18.60
N SER A 67 10.31 0.10 -17.67
CA SER A 67 10.03 1.53 -17.83
C SER A 67 11.24 2.44 -17.65
N LEU A 68 12.22 2.07 -16.81
CA LEU A 68 13.38 2.94 -16.51
C LEU A 68 14.64 2.52 -17.26
N LEU A 69 14.79 1.23 -17.58
CA LEU A 69 15.95 0.68 -18.28
C LEU A 69 15.63 0.35 -19.74
N PRO A 70 16.65 0.25 -20.62
CA PRO A 70 16.46 -0.28 -21.96
C PRO A 70 15.82 -1.67 -21.91
N LYS A 71 14.85 -1.91 -22.80
CA LYS A 71 14.10 -3.17 -22.84
C LYS A 71 15.02 -4.34 -23.20
N THR A 72 15.06 -5.33 -22.32
CA THR A 72 15.81 -6.58 -22.53
C THR A 72 14.85 -7.77 -22.64
N SER A 73 15.36 -8.92 -23.09
CA SER A 73 14.61 -10.18 -23.01
C SER A 73 14.28 -10.55 -21.56
N TYR A 74 15.17 -10.25 -20.61
CA TYR A 74 14.96 -10.48 -19.19
C TYR A 74 13.75 -9.70 -18.65
N ALA A 75 13.60 -8.42 -19.04
CA ALA A 75 12.44 -7.60 -18.65
C ALA A 75 11.10 -8.27 -19.01
N LYS A 76 11.03 -8.93 -20.17
CA LYS A 76 9.84 -9.70 -20.61
C LYS A 76 9.56 -10.91 -19.72
N THR A 77 10.60 -11.56 -19.18
CA THR A 77 10.43 -12.73 -18.29
C THR A 77 9.87 -12.34 -16.92
N LEU A 78 10.14 -11.11 -16.46
CA LEU A 78 9.65 -10.62 -15.17
C LEU A 78 8.12 -10.46 -15.15
N GLY A 79 7.51 -10.06 -16.28
CA GLY A 79 6.04 -9.96 -16.39
C GLY A 79 5.30 -11.28 -16.29
N ASN A 80 6.00 -12.42 -16.39
CA ASN A 80 5.41 -13.76 -16.26
C ASN A 80 5.57 -14.37 -14.85
N LYS A 81 6.22 -13.66 -13.94
CA LYS A 81 6.39 -14.12 -12.54
C LYS A 81 5.05 -14.10 -11.83
N GLU A 82 4.87 -15.04 -10.89
CA GLU A 82 3.74 -14.99 -9.97
C GLU A 82 3.89 -13.78 -9.05
N LEU A 83 2.88 -12.92 -9.03
CA LEU A 83 2.82 -11.76 -8.15
C LEU A 83 2.16 -12.13 -6.83
N THR A 84 2.49 -11.38 -5.78
CA THR A 84 1.84 -11.54 -4.48
C THR A 84 0.41 -10.98 -4.49
N SER A 85 -0.31 -11.15 -3.37
CA SER A 85 -1.58 -10.47 -3.17
C SER A 85 -1.42 -8.96 -3.17
N SER A 86 -2.48 -8.25 -3.52
CA SER A 86 -2.64 -6.82 -3.29
C SER A 86 -3.48 -6.59 -2.01
N SER A 87 -3.92 -5.35 -1.78
CA SER A 87 -4.76 -5.03 -0.63
C SER A 87 -5.75 -3.91 -0.90
N ILE A 88 -6.83 -3.90 -0.14
CA ILE A 88 -7.70 -2.75 0.06
C ILE A 88 -7.42 -2.21 1.46
N SER A 89 -7.17 -0.92 1.57
CA SER A 89 -6.97 -0.22 2.83
C SER A 89 -8.02 0.85 3.02
N PHE A 90 -8.67 0.84 4.18
CA PHE A 90 -9.54 1.93 4.63
C PHE A 90 -8.84 2.71 5.73
N TYR A 91 -8.84 4.03 5.61
CA TYR A 91 -8.37 4.94 6.65
C TYR A 91 -9.58 5.73 7.14
N TRP A 92 -10.04 5.40 8.34
CA TRP A 92 -11.23 5.98 8.95
C TRP A 92 -10.83 6.99 10.02
N SER A 93 -11.38 8.20 9.90
CA SER A 93 -11.45 9.12 11.03
C SER A 93 -12.72 8.81 11.78
N MET A 94 -12.61 8.53 13.08
CA MET A 94 -13.76 8.19 13.92
C MET A 94 -14.19 9.43 14.68
N ASN A 95 -15.51 9.65 14.83
CA ASN A 95 -16.04 10.75 15.64
C ASN A 95 -16.05 10.44 17.15
N THR A 96 -15.65 9.23 17.53
CA THR A 96 -15.64 8.73 18.91
C THR A 96 -14.52 7.71 19.10
N VAL A 97 -14.25 7.34 20.35
CA VAL A 97 -13.28 6.30 20.71
C VAL A 97 -13.95 4.92 20.62
N VAL A 98 -13.32 3.99 19.90
CA VAL A 98 -13.73 2.58 19.81
C VAL A 98 -13.00 1.76 20.87
N TRP A 99 -13.53 1.76 22.09
CA TRP A 99 -12.87 1.17 23.27
C TRP A 99 -12.60 -0.33 23.18
N GLN A 100 -13.35 -1.05 22.35
CA GLN A 100 -13.21 -2.49 22.14
C GLN A 100 -11.95 -2.86 21.33
N LEU A 101 -11.37 -1.90 20.60
CA LEU A 101 -10.19 -2.13 19.78
C LEU A 101 -8.89 -1.78 20.55
N GLN A 102 -7.91 -2.67 20.41
CA GLN A 102 -6.53 -2.46 20.83
C GLN A 102 -5.72 -1.76 19.74
N ALA A 103 -4.43 -1.51 19.99
CA ALA A 103 -3.55 -0.91 18.98
C ALA A 103 -3.46 -1.76 17.70
N HIS A 104 -3.42 -3.09 17.85
CA HIS A 104 -3.31 -4.06 16.75
C HIS A 104 -4.36 -5.15 16.93
N ASN A 105 -5.18 -5.38 15.92
CA ASN A 105 -6.27 -6.34 15.98
C ASN A 105 -6.29 -7.13 14.68
N VAL A 106 -6.48 -8.45 14.77
CA VAL A 106 -6.64 -9.33 13.61
C VAL A 106 -7.98 -10.03 13.72
N PHE A 107 -8.81 -9.87 12.69
CA PHE A 107 -10.09 -10.53 12.55
C PHE A 107 -9.93 -11.68 11.57
N LEU A 108 -9.83 -12.90 12.09
CA LEU A 108 -9.66 -14.10 11.27
C LEU A 108 -11.01 -14.61 10.75
N ALA A 109 -11.03 -14.96 9.47
CA ALA A 109 -12.10 -15.73 8.84
C ALA A 109 -12.20 -17.13 9.46
N LYS A 110 -13.38 -17.75 9.38
CA LYS A 110 -13.54 -19.16 9.82
C LYS A 110 -12.78 -20.12 8.90
N ASP A 111 -12.91 -19.93 7.59
CA ASP A 111 -12.36 -20.82 6.56
C ASP A 111 -11.08 -20.23 5.94
N TYR A 112 -10.00 -20.28 6.72
CA TYR A 112 -8.73 -19.65 6.39
C TYR A 112 -8.07 -20.18 5.11
N ARG A 113 -8.23 -21.47 4.75
CA ARG A 113 -7.56 -22.04 3.55
C ARG A 113 -8.25 -21.64 2.24
N GLU A 114 -9.56 -21.73 2.18
CA GLU A 114 -10.34 -21.37 0.99
C GLU A 114 -10.19 -19.87 0.67
N SER A 115 -9.99 -19.05 1.71
CA SER A 115 -9.68 -17.63 1.60
C SER A 115 -8.39 -17.34 0.80
N PHE A 116 -7.37 -18.18 0.89
CA PHE A 116 -6.13 -17.97 0.12
C PHE A 116 -6.30 -18.36 -1.34
N ASP A 117 -7.06 -19.40 -1.63
CA ASP A 117 -7.33 -19.81 -3.00
C ASP A 117 -8.06 -18.71 -3.78
N GLN A 118 -9.05 -18.06 -3.18
CA GLN A 118 -9.77 -16.95 -3.82
C GLN A 118 -8.88 -15.73 -4.09
N ILE A 119 -7.88 -15.47 -3.23
CA ILE A 119 -6.93 -14.36 -3.40
C ILE A 119 -5.92 -14.65 -4.51
N PHE A 120 -5.34 -15.86 -4.51
CA PHE A 120 -4.19 -16.18 -5.36
C PHE A 120 -4.56 -16.86 -6.68
N LYS A 121 -5.68 -17.60 -6.73
CA LYS A 121 -6.15 -18.29 -7.93
C LYS A 121 -7.25 -17.49 -8.62
N ASP A 122 -8.27 -17.07 -7.88
CA ASP A 122 -9.44 -16.38 -8.44
C ASP A 122 -9.22 -14.85 -8.53
N LEU A 123 -8.09 -14.36 -7.99
CA LEU A 123 -7.68 -12.96 -7.98
C LEU A 123 -8.76 -12.00 -7.45
N THR A 124 -9.52 -12.44 -6.45
CA THR A 124 -10.61 -11.70 -5.82
C THR A 124 -10.45 -11.64 -4.29
N MET A 125 -11.48 -11.14 -3.60
CA MET A 125 -11.55 -11.14 -2.14
C MET A 125 -12.44 -12.30 -1.65
N PRO A 126 -12.09 -12.93 -0.51
CA PRO A 126 -12.90 -14.01 0.04
C PRO A 126 -14.28 -13.59 0.50
N GLU A 127 -15.23 -14.52 0.55
CA GLU A 127 -16.59 -14.24 1.05
C GLU A 127 -16.58 -13.76 2.51
N GLU A 128 -15.75 -14.37 3.36
CA GLU A 128 -15.43 -13.85 4.70
C GLU A 128 -13.92 -13.53 4.75
N PRO A 129 -13.49 -12.29 4.48
CA PRO A 129 -12.07 -11.97 4.47
C PRO A 129 -11.51 -11.90 5.88
N SER A 130 -10.29 -12.40 6.06
CA SER A 130 -9.48 -12.01 7.21
C SER A 130 -8.98 -10.59 7.01
N PHE A 131 -9.02 -9.75 8.04
CA PHE A 131 -8.53 -8.38 7.94
C PHE A 131 -7.86 -7.92 9.22
N TYR A 132 -7.01 -6.91 9.06
CA TYR A 132 -6.26 -6.30 10.14
C TYR A 132 -6.79 -4.90 10.43
N VAL A 133 -6.81 -4.53 11.71
CA VAL A 133 -7.24 -3.20 12.18
C VAL A 133 -6.18 -2.61 13.12
N ASN A 134 -5.68 -1.42 12.78
CA ASN A 134 -4.76 -0.63 13.60
C ASN A 134 -5.46 0.60 14.18
N VAL A 135 -5.23 0.85 15.47
CA VAL A 135 -5.69 2.05 16.17
C VAL A 135 -4.48 2.76 16.78
N PRO A 136 -3.76 3.60 16.01
CA PRO A 136 -2.48 4.18 16.44
C PRO A 136 -2.61 5.09 17.67
N SER A 137 -3.76 5.72 17.89
CA SER A 137 -4.05 6.56 19.06
C SER A 137 -3.91 5.83 20.40
N ARG A 138 -3.96 4.49 20.40
CA ARG A 138 -3.72 3.66 21.60
C ARG A 138 -2.29 3.71 22.11
N ILE A 139 -1.32 3.95 21.22
CA ILE A 139 0.10 4.06 21.56
C ILE A 139 0.57 5.52 21.49
N ASP A 140 -0.01 6.29 20.57
CA ASP A 140 0.41 7.65 20.28
C ASP A 140 -0.79 8.60 20.25
N PRO A 141 -1.08 9.32 21.34
CA PRO A 141 -2.24 10.20 21.43
C PRO A 141 -2.28 11.28 20.34
N THR A 142 -1.15 11.62 19.71
CA THR A 142 -1.14 12.61 18.61
C THR A 142 -1.71 12.06 17.30
N ALA A 143 -2.03 10.77 17.23
CA ALA A 143 -2.56 10.12 16.03
C ALA A 143 -4.07 10.35 15.82
N ALA A 144 -4.78 10.92 16.80
CA ALA A 144 -6.18 11.35 16.66
C ALA A 144 -6.46 12.54 17.60
N PRO A 145 -7.47 13.39 17.31
CA PRO A 145 -7.95 14.38 18.27
C PRO A 145 -8.49 13.75 19.57
N ASP A 146 -8.55 14.53 20.64
CA ASP A 146 -9.12 14.09 21.91
C ASP A 146 -10.56 13.58 21.75
N GLY A 147 -10.85 12.44 22.38
CA GLY A 147 -12.16 11.79 22.32
C GLY A 147 -12.48 11.12 20.98
N ARG A 148 -11.51 11.00 20.06
CA ARG A 148 -11.66 10.39 18.74
C ARG A 148 -10.60 9.33 18.49
N ASP A 149 -10.83 8.49 17.49
CA ASP A 149 -9.83 7.55 16.98
C ASP A 149 -9.54 7.76 15.50
N THR A 150 -8.36 7.33 15.07
CA THR A 150 -8.07 7.03 13.67
C THR A 150 -7.93 5.53 13.56
N ILE A 151 -8.51 4.93 12.54
CA ILE A 151 -8.48 3.48 12.31
C ILE A 151 -7.94 3.22 10.91
N VAL A 152 -6.98 2.29 10.80
CA VAL A 152 -6.54 1.74 9.52
C VAL A 152 -7.01 0.30 9.44
N VAL A 153 -7.75 -0.04 8.39
CA VAL A 153 -8.16 -1.41 8.08
C VAL A 153 -7.42 -1.87 6.84
N LEU A 154 -6.86 -3.08 6.88
CA LEU A 154 -6.16 -3.72 5.75
C LEU A 154 -6.83 -5.06 5.43
N ILE A 155 -7.26 -5.22 4.18
CA ILE A 155 -7.89 -6.43 3.67
C ILE A 155 -7.06 -6.95 2.49
N PRO A 156 -6.49 -8.17 2.57
CA PRO A 156 -5.83 -8.80 1.42
C PRO A 156 -6.81 -9.09 0.28
N THR A 157 -6.37 -8.89 -0.96
CA THR A 157 -7.15 -9.17 -2.17
C THR A 157 -6.22 -9.63 -3.30
N GLY A 158 -6.78 -10.20 -4.37
CA GLY A 158 -6.03 -10.45 -5.61
C GLY A 158 -5.40 -9.17 -6.20
N HIS A 159 -4.29 -9.33 -6.91
CA HIS A 159 -3.66 -8.26 -7.68
C HIS A 159 -4.41 -8.00 -9.00
N ILE A 160 -4.17 -6.83 -9.60
CA ILE A 160 -4.74 -6.49 -10.91
C ILE A 160 -4.15 -7.43 -11.96
N SER A 161 -5.02 -8.05 -12.76
CA SER A 161 -4.60 -8.98 -13.82
C SER A 161 -5.53 -8.90 -15.01
N ASP A 162 -4.96 -8.93 -16.22
CA ASP A 162 -5.73 -9.01 -17.46
C ASP A 162 -6.47 -10.35 -17.62
N ARG A 163 -6.18 -11.33 -16.76
CA ARG A 163 -6.80 -12.67 -16.79
C ARG A 163 -8.21 -12.69 -16.20
N VAL A 164 -8.51 -11.77 -15.29
CA VAL A 164 -9.77 -11.74 -14.55
C VAL A 164 -10.31 -10.31 -14.55
N ASN A 165 -11.52 -10.15 -15.07
CA ASN A 165 -12.20 -8.86 -15.02
C ASN A 165 -12.94 -8.69 -13.68
N VAL A 166 -12.25 -8.10 -12.69
CA VAL A 166 -12.84 -7.80 -11.38
C VAL A 166 -13.31 -6.34 -11.35
N ASP A 167 -14.58 -6.14 -11.05
CA ASP A 167 -15.11 -4.80 -10.74
C ASP A 167 -14.58 -4.37 -9.35
N LEU A 168 -13.53 -3.56 -9.35
CA LEU A 168 -12.87 -3.10 -8.14
C LEU A 168 -13.73 -2.15 -7.31
N ASP A 169 -14.66 -1.40 -7.92
CA ASP A 169 -15.56 -0.51 -7.17
C ASP A 169 -16.57 -1.34 -6.37
N LEU A 170 -17.13 -2.39 -6.98
CA LEU A 170 -17.97 -3.36 -6.28
C LEU A 170 -17.18 -4.13 -5.21
N LEU A 171 -15.93 -4.51 -5.50
CA LEU A 171 -15.06 -5.19 -4.55
C LEU A 171 -14.79 -4.34 -3.31
N VAL A 172 -14.44 -3.07 -3.49
CA VAL A 172 -14.22 -2.10 -2.39
C VAL A 172 -15.50 -1.93 -1.57
N LYS A 173 -16.66 -1.75 -2.21
CA LYS A 173 -17.94 -1.61 -1.52
C LYS A 173 -18.27 -2.86 -0.69
N ARG A 174 -18.03 -4.05 -1.24
CA ARG A 174 -18.21 -5.32 -0.54
C ARG A 174 -17.25 -5.45 0.65
N ALA A 175 -15.97 -5.18 0.45
CA ALA A 175 -14.95 -5.21 1.51
C ALA A 175 -15.34 -4.30 2.68
N ARG A 176 -15.76 -3.06 2.38
CA ARG A 176 -16.21 -2.08 3.37
C ARG A 176 -17.38 -2.60 4.20
N ASN A 177 -18.41 -3.13 3.55
CA ASN A 177 -19.59 -3.65 4.23
C ASN A 177 -19.25 -4.83 5.13
N GLN A 178 -18.47 -5.80 4.62
CA GLN A 178 -18.09 -6.99 5.39
C GLN A 178 -17.24 -6.66 6.62
N VAL A 179 -16.31 -5.71 6.51
CA VAL A 179 -15.53 -5.23 7.65
C VAL A 179 -16.46 -4.63 8.70
N ILE A 180 -17.36 -3.71 8.31
CA ILE A 180 -18.29 -3.05 9.25
C ILE A 180 -19.18 -4.08 9.93
N GLU A 181 -19.82 -4.97 9.17
CA GLU A 181 -20.68 -6.03 9.71
C GLU A 181 -19.92 -6.95 10.67
N THR A 182 -18.68 -7.29 10.34
CA THR A 182 -17.82 -8.12 11.21
C THR A 182 -17.46 -7.39 12.49
N LEU A 183 -17.13 -6.10 12.42
CA LEU A 183 -16.81 -5.27 13.59
C LEU A 183 -18.03 -5.13 14.50
N GLU A 184 -19.20 -4.78 13.96
CA GLU A 184 -20.45 -4.68 14.72
C GLU A 184 -20.76 -5.99 15.45
N LYS A 185 -20.74 -7.11 14.71
CA LYS A 185 -21.04 -8.44 15.25
C LYS A 185 -20.04 -8.89 16.31
N ARG A 186 -18.73 -8.78 16.04
CA ARG A 186 -17.70 -9.33 16.93
C ARG A 186 -17.37 -8.43 18.11
N LEU A 187 -17.49 -7.11 17.95
CA LEU A 187 -17.28 -6.14 19.03
C LEU A 187 -18.56 -5.81 19.79
N LYS A 188 -19.72 -6.33 19.34
CA LYS A 188 -21.05 -6.06 19.90
C LYS A 188 -21.36 -4.56 19.92
N ILE A 189 -21.00 -3.88 18.83
CA ILE A 189 -21.27 -2.46 18.60
C ILE A 189 -22.48 -2.34 17.68
N THR A 190 -23.41 -1.47 18.04
CA THR A 190 -24.54 -1.10 17.17
C THR A 190 -24.17 0.11 16.34
N ASP A 191 -24.44 0.06 15.03
CA ASP A 191 -24.25 1.17 14.09
C ASP A 191 -22.82 1.72 14.06
N PHE A 192 -21.84 0.84 13.85
CA PHE A 192 -20.43 1.22 13.69
C PHE A 192 -20.25 2.21 12.52
N ARG A 193 -21.12 2.13 11.51
CA ARG A 193 -21.06 3.00 10.33
C ARG A 193 -21.20 4.48 10.70
N SER A 194 -22.06 4.84 11.65
CA SER A 194 -22.23 6.24 12.07
C SER A 194 -21.06 6.78 12.90
N MET A 195 -20.15 5.91 13.36
CA MET A 195 -18.93 6.31 14.04
C MET A 195 -17.84 6.81 13.08
N ILE A 196 -17.94 6.47 11.78
CA ILE A 196 -16.98 6.87 10.74
C ILE A 196 -17.34 8.29 10.26
N ASP A 197 -16.49 9.27 10.59
CA ASP A 197 -16.64 10.68 10.22
C ASP A 197 -16.14 10.95 8.80
N ASN A 198 -14.97 10.38 8.45
CA ASN A 198 -14.37 10.52 7.13
C ASN A 198 -13.65 9.22 6.74
N GLU A 199 -13.56 8.96 5.44
CA GLU A 199 -12.95 7.76 4.87
C GLU A 199 -12.03 8.10 3.70
N ILE A 200 -10.83 7.55 3.73
CA ILE A 200 -9.94 7.46 2.57
C ILE A 200 -9.78 5.98 2.23
N VAL A 201 -9.79 5.66 0.94
CA VAL A 201 -9.60 4.29 0.44
C VAL A 201 -8.39 4.25 -0.47
N ASN A 202 -7.52 3.27 -0.26
CA ASN A 202 -6.54 2.84 -1.24
C ASN A 202 -6.85 1.40 -1.64
N ASP A 203 -6.77 1.12 -2.93
CA ASP A 203 -7.06 -0.18 -3.52
C ASP A 203 -5.94 -0.57 -4.51
N PRO A 204 -6.01 -1.73 -5.18
CA PRO A 204 -5.00 -2.15 -6.14
C PRO A 204 -4.65 -1.10 -7.21
N ARG A 205 -5.62 -0.31 -7.68
CA ARG A 205 -5.39 0.76 -8.68
C ARG A 205 -4.57 1.89 -8.08
N THR A 206 -4.85 2.22 -6.82
CA THR A 206 -4.12 3.26 -6.10
C THR A 206 -2.66 2.87 -5.91
N TRP A 207 -2.40 1.60 -5.58
CA TRP A 207 -1.03 1.09 -5.42
C TRP A 207 -0.25 1.17 -6.73
N GLN A 208 -0.87 0.74 -7.83
CA GLN A 208 -0.30 0.81 -9.17
C GLN A 208 0.00 2.25 -9.60
N ASN A 209 -0.97 3.14 -9.48
CA ASN A 209 -0.83 4.51 -10.00
C ASN A 209 0.11 5.38 -9.15
N LYS A 210 0.15 5.18 -7.83
CA LYS A 210 0.99 6.03 -6.95
C LYS A 210 2.40 5.48 -6.75
N PHE A 211 2.58 4.16 -6.78
CA PHE A 211 3.84 3.53 -6.41
C PHE A 211 4.45 2.66 -7.51
N ASN A 212 3.80 2.55 -8.68
CA ASN A 212 4.21 1.68 -9.78
C ASN A 212 4.31 0.20 -9.37
N LEU A 213 3.36 -0.25 -8.55
CA LEU A 213 3.24 -1.62 -8.03
C LEU A 213 2.18 -2.47 -8.75
#